data_AF-A0A0F8Z5D6-F1
#
_entry.id   AF-A0A0F8Z5D6-F1
#
_cell.length_a   1.000
_cell.length_b   1.000
_cell.length_c   1.000
_cell.angle_alpha   90.00
_cell.angle_beta   90.00
_cell.angle_gamma   90.00
#
_symmetry.space_group_name_H-M   'P 1'
#
loop_
_entity.id
_entity.type
_entity.pdbx_description
1 polymer ?
#
loop_
_entity_poly.entity_id
_entity_poly.type
_entity_poly.pdbx_seq_one_letter_code
_entity_poly.pdbx_strand_id
1 'polypeptide(L)'
;MKYWKTPSEMYRQLDAEFSFDFDPCPCPRPEGYNSLELPWGKMNYCNPPFRKTDGNTHGPTAFVRKAIAEKEKGNSTVLLLPVQSYVNLLLEAGAELRSAGRTRFLEVDTGEPLPGPSPTFLAILKP
;
A
#
# COMPACT_ATOMS: atom_id res chain seq x y z
N MET A 1 2.42 -13.72 -15.77
CA MET A 1 2.03 -12.85 -14.65
C MET A 1 1.83 -13.74 -13.43
N LYS A 2 2.67 -13.62 -12.40
CA LYS A 2 2.55 -14.41 -11.17
C LYS A 2 1.85 -13.54 -10.12
N TYR A 3 0.78 -14.05 -9.52
CA TYR A 3 0.10 -13.42 -8.38
C TYR A 3 0.43 -14.23 -7.13
N TRP A 4 0.47 -13.57 -5.98
CA TRP A 4 0.77 -14.19 -4.70
C TRP A 4 -0.42 -14.08 -3.77
N LYS A 5 -0.88 -15.21 -3.24
CA LYS A 5 -1.98 -15.23 -2.27
C LYS A 5 -1.44 -14.93 -0.87
N THR A 6 -2.20 -14.18 -0.09
CA THR A 6 -1.98 -14.08 1.35
C THR A 6 -2.10 -15.48 1.97
N PRO A 7 -1.19 -15.89 2.87
CA PRO A 7 -1.36 -17.12 3.65
C PRO A 7 -2.73 -17.17 4.31
N SER A 8 -3.39 -18.34 4.27
CA SER A 8 -4.78 -18.49 4.73
C SER A 8 -4.96 -18.15 6.21
N GLU A 9 -3.97 -18.47 7.05
CA GLU A 9 -4.01 -18.13 8.47
C GLU A 9 -4.03 -16.62 8.71
N MET A 10 -3.09 -15.90 8.09
CA MET A 10 -3.01 -14.45 8.19
C MET A 10 -4.30 -13.78 7.70
N TYR A 11 -4.85 -14.24 6.56
CA TYR A 11 -6.12 -13.71 6.05
C TYR A 11 -7.27 -13.96 7.04
N ARG A 12 -7.40 -15.17 7.58
CA ARG A 12 -8.48 -15.50 8.54
C ARG A 12 -8.41 -14.68 9.82
N GLN A 13 -7.22 -14.42 10.34
CA GLN A 13 -7.05 -13.58 11.52
C GLN A 13 -7.52 -12.14 11.26
N LEU A 14 -7.13 -11.57 10.12
CA LEU A 14 -7.56 -10.23 9.72
C LEU A 14 -9.08 -10.20 9.44
N ASP A 15 -9.62 -11.20 8.77
CA ASP A 15 -11.04 -11.27 8.45
C ASP A 15 -11.91 -11.44 9.71
N ALA A 16 -11.43 -12.20 10.71
CA ALA A 16 -12.08 -12.28 12.01
C ALA A 16 -12.11 -10.93 12.75
N GLU A 17 -11.08 -10.10 12.58
CA GLU A 17 -11.01 -8.76 13.19
C GLU A 17 -11.87 -7.73 12.44
N PHE A 18 -11.87 -7.78 11.10
CA PHE A 18 -12.38 -6.70 10.26
C PHE A 18 -13.65 -7.04 9.48
N SER A 19 -14.01 -8.32 9.34
CA SER A 19 -15.17 -8.82 8.59
C SER A 19 -15.23 -8.27 7.16
N PHE A 20 -14.34 -8.73 6.29
CA PHE A 20 -14.22 -8.21 4.93
C PHE A 20 -15.42 -8.58 4.05
N ASP A 21 -15.92 -7.62 3.28
CA ASP A 21 -17.03 -7.81 2.33
C ASP A 21 -16.61 -7.72 0.86
N PHE A 22 -15.34 -7.38 0.59
CA PHE A 22 -14.82 -7.22 -0.76
C PHE A 22 -13.30 -7.40 -0.84
N ASP A 23 -12.85 -8.03 -1.94
CA ASP A 23 -11.45 -8.22 -2.29
C ASP A 23 -11.17 -7.53 -3.64
N PRO A 24 -10.44 -6.40 -3.67
CA PRO A 24 -10.06 -5.73 -4.92
C PRO A 24 -9.07 -6.52 -5.76
N CYS A 25 -8.42 -7.55 -5.23
CA CYS A 25 -7.40 -8.35 -5.90
C CYS A 25 -7.69 -9.86 -5.75
N PRO A 26 -8.87 -10.33 -6.19
CA PRO A 26 -9.30 -11.70 -5.96
C PRO A 26 -8.42 -12.69 -6.71
N CYS A 27 -8.31 -13.91 -6.15
CA CYS A 27 -7.59 -15.02 -6.75
C CYS A 27 -8.49 -16.27 -6.82
N PRO A 28 -8.83 -16.77 -8.03
CA PRO A 28 -8.39 -16.30 -9.34
C PRO A 28 -8.97 -14.91 -9.70
N ARG A 29 -8.20 -14.12 -10.47
CA ARG A 29 -8.68 -12.83 -10.97
C ARG A 29 -9.59 -13.07 -12.18
N PRO A 30 -10.85 -12.60 -12.17
CA PRO A 30 -11.73 -12.73 -13.33
C PRO A 30 -11.15 -12.03 -14.57
N GLU A 31 -11.51 -12.52 -15.75
CA GLU A 31 -11.10 -11.90 -17.00
C GLU A 31 -11.64 -10.47 -17.11
N GLY A 32 -10.84 -9.54 -17.62
CA GLY A 32 -11.21 -8.12 -17.71
C GLY A 32 -11.37 -7.40 -16.36
N TYR A 33 -11.13 -8.07 -15.23
CA TYR A 33 -11.36 -7.48 -13.90
C TYR A 33 -10.38 -6.35 -13.59
N ASN A 34 -10.92 -5.16 -13.37
CA ASN A 34 -10.20 -3.93 -12.99
C ASN A 34 -10.90 -3.24 -11.81
N SER A 35 -10.53 -3.62 -10.59
CA SER A 35 -11.10 -3.02 -9.37
C SER A 35 -10.73 -1.55 -9.16
N LEU A 36 -9.78 -0.97 -9.92
CA LEU A 36 -9.50 0.47 -9.85
C LEU A 36 -10.68 1.31 -10.39
N GLU A 37 -11.51 0.73 -11.25
CA GLU A 37 -12.66 1.39 -11.89
C GLU A 37 -14.00 1.00 -11.24
N LEU A 38 -14.04 -0.08 -10.47
CA LEU A 38 -15.25 -0.56 -9.79
C LEU A 38 -15.48 0.15 -8.45
N PRO A 39 -16.74 0.25 -7.97
CA PRO A 39 -17.00 0.58 -6.57
C PRO A 39 -16.48 -0.53 -5.65
N TRP A 40 -15.94 -0.17 -4.49
CA TRP A 40 -15.49 -1.11 -3.46
C TRP A 40 -16.57 -1.32 -2.39
N GLY A 41 -16.44 -2.40 -1.62
CA GLY A 41 -17.31 -2.74 -0.50
C GLY A 41 -17.10 -1.84 0.71
N LYS A 42 -17.81 -2.12 1.81
CA LYS A 42 -17.73 -1.34 3.06
C LYS A 42 -16.44 -1.62 3.82
N MET A 43 -15.93 -2.85 3.81
CA MET A 43 -14.67 -3.20 4.45
C MET A 43 -13.86 -4.14 3.55
N ASN A 44 -12.81 -3.59 2.96
CA ASN A 44 -12.07 -4.24 1.88
C ASN A 44 -10.76 -4.83 2.39
N TYR A 45 -10.36 -5.99 1.86
CA TYR A 45 -9.00 -6.52 2.02
C TYR A 45 -8.24 -6.44 0.71
N CYS A 46 -7.17 -5.65 0.66
CA CYS A 46 -6.41 -5.40 -0.56
C CYS A 46 -4.96 -5.89 -0.41
N ASN A 47 -4.65 -6.98 -1.12
CA ASN A 47 -3.29 -7.46 -1.36
C ASN A 47 -2.90 -7.19 -2.83
N PRO A 48 -2.47 -5.97 -3.17
CA PRO A 48 -2.25 -5.57 -4.55
C PRO A 48 -0.98 -6.19 -5.15
N PRO A 49 -0.81 -6.12 -6.47
CA PRO A 49 0.47 -6.45 -7.12
C PRO A 49 1.63 -5.62 -6.55
N PHE A 50 2.82 -6.20 -6.46
CA PHE A 50 3.93 -5.63 -5.70
C PHE A 50 4.75 -4.61 -6.49
N ARG A 51 4.79 -4.74 -7.81
CA ARG A 51 5.52 -3.86 -8.72
C ARG A 51 4.58 -3.21 -9.73
N LYS A 52 5.00 -2.06 -10.27
CA LYS A 52 4.27 -1.35 -11.34
C LYS A 52 4.02 -2.22 -12.58
N THR A 53 4.94 -3.14 -12.86
CA THR A 53 4.89 -4.08 -13.99
C THR A 53 4.14 -5.37 -13.66
N ASP A 54 3.71 -5.56 -12.41
CA ASP A 54 2.96 -6.74 -12.03
C ASP A 54 1.51 -6.54 -12.50
N GLY A 55 1.24 -6.99 -13.72
CA GLY A 55 -0.09 -6.90 -14.28
C GLY A 55 -0.48 -5.56 -14.89
N ASN A 56 -1.79 -5.35 -15.00
CA ASN A 56 -2.38 -4.22 -15.72
C ASN A 56 -2.85 -3.09 -14.78
N THR A 57 -2.32 -3.01 -13.57
CA THR A 57 -2.91 -2.19 -12.49
C THR A 57 -1.99 -1.08 -11.98
N HIS A 58 -0.85 -0.84 -12.64
CA HIS A 58 0.12 0.21 -12.29
C HIS A 58 0.72 0.12 -10.87
N GLY A 59 0.68 -1.07 -10.25
CA GLY A 59 1.34 -1.37 -8.99
C GLY A 59 0.62 -0.85 -7.74
N PRO A 60 1.25 -1.00 -6.55
CA PRO A 60 0.57 -0.84 -5.27
C PRO A 60 0.09 0.60 -5.03
N THR A 61 0.79 1.60 -5.55
CA THR A 61 0.40 3.03 -5.40
C THR A 61 -0.96 3.34 -6.03
N ALA A 62 -1.34 2.67 -7.12
CA ALA A 62 -2.66 2.87 -7.72
C ALA A 62 -3.79 2.39 -6.78
N PHE A 63 -3.61 1.24 -6.14
CA PHE A 63 -4.55 0.71 -5.15
C PHE A 63 -4.61 1.56 -3.88
N VAL A 64 -3.48 2.09 -3.40
CA VAL A 64 -3.48 3.01 -2.26
C VAL A 64 -4.29 4.28 -2.58
N ARG A 65 -4.13 4.86 -3.77
CA ARG A 65 -4.94 6.02 -4.20
C ARG A 65 -6.42 5.68 -4.27
N LYS A 66 -6.76 4.50 -4.79
CA LYS A 66 -8.14 4.01 -4.86
C LYS A 66 -8.72 3.81 -3.46
N ALA A 67 -8.00 3.17 -2.55
CA ALA A 67 -8.42 3.00 -1.16
C ALA A 67 -8.67 4.33 -0.45
N ILE A 68 -7.82 5.35 -0.67
CA ILE A 68 -8.05 6.71 -0.16
C ILE A 68 -9.33 7.31 -0.75
N ALA A 69 -9.57 7.16 -2.06
CA ALA A 69 -10.80 7.65 -2.68
C ALA A 69 -12.07 6.93 -2.18
N GLU A 70 -11.97 5.64 -1.85
CA GLU A 70 -13.07 4.88 -1.25
C GLU A 70 -13.30 5.25 0.23
N LYS A 71 -12.25 5.59 0.98
CA LYS A 71 -12.36 6.17 2.33
C LYS A 71 -13.22 7.44 2.34
N GLU A 72 -13.04 8.33 1.37
CA GLU A 72 -13.85 9.55 1.27
C GLU A 72 -15.34 9.26 0.97
N LYS A 73 -15.69 8.03 0.59
CA LYS A 73 -17.08 7.54 0.41
C LYS A 73 -17.62 6.79 1.63
N GLY A 74 -16.85 6.72 2.72
CA GLY A 74 -17.22 5.97 3.93
C GLY A 74 -17.00 4.45 3.80
N ASN A 75 -16.06 4.01 2.96
CA ASN A 75 -15.61 2.63 2.87
C ASN A 75 -14.22 2.49 3.52
N SER A 76 -13.95 1.36 4.17
CA SER A 76 -12.68 1.09 4.83
C SER A 76 -11.88 0.05 4.05
N THR A 77 -10.54 0.08 4.15
CA THR A 77 -9.67 -0.88 3.46
C THR A 77 -8.46 -1.24 4.33
N VAL A 78 -8.22 -2.54 4.51
CA VAL A 78 -6.95 -3.08 5.00
C VAL A 78 -6.04 -3.34 3.80
N LEU A 79 -4.87 -2.70 3.80
CA LEU A 79 -3.88 -2.77 2.72
C LEU A 79 -2.66 -3.58 3.16
N LEU A 80 -2.38 -4.71 2.50
CA LEU A 80 -1.14 -5.46 2.69
C LEU A 80 -0.11 -5.04 1.64
N LEU A 81 0.83 -4.17 2.01
CA LEU A 81 1.78 -3.56 1.09
C LEU A 81 3.21 -4.05 1.33
N PRO A 82 4.02 -4.25 0.28
CA PRO A 82 5.44 -4.49 0.44
C PRO A 82 6.12 -3.22 0.98
N VAL A 83 6.95 -3.39 1.99
CA VAL A 83 7.79 -2.33 2.58
C VAL A 83 9.23 -2.80 2.67
N GLN A 84 10.16 -1.86 2.77
CA GLN A 84 11.54 -2.20 3.11
C GLN A 84 11.59 -2.71 4.55
N SER A 85 12.44 -3.71 4.82
CA SER A 85 12.49 -4.38 6.12
C SER A 85 12.66 -3.43 7.31
N TYR A 86 13.40 -2.32 7.11
CA TYR A 86 13.58 -1.32 8.16
C TYR A 86 12.26 -0.68 8.63
N VAL A 87 11.22 -0.63 7.81
CA VAL A 87 9.91 -0.06 8.21
C VAL A 87 9.29 -0.91 9.31
N ASN A 88 9.34 -2.25 9.18
CA ASN A 88 8.82 -3.15 10.22
C ASN A 88 9.65 -3.05 11.50
N LEU A 89 10.99 -3.03 11.39
CA LEU A 89 11.88 -2.85 12.55
C LEU A 89 11.57 -1.54 13.29
N LEU A 90 11.28 -0.46 12.57
CA LEU A 90 10.92 0.83 13.17
C LEU A 90 9.55 0.78 13.85
N LEU A 91 8.55 0.11 13.26
CA LEU A 91 7.24 -0.09 13.89
C LEU A 91 7.36 -0.93 15.17
N GLU A 92 8.12 -2.03 15.13
CA GLU A 92 8.38 -2.90 16.28
C GLU A 92 9.15 -2.18 17.40
N ALA A 93 10.02 -1.24 17.04
CA ALA A 93 10.73 -0.37 17.99
C ALA A 93 9.86 0.80 18.53
N GLY A 94 8.59 0.91 18.11
CA GLY A 94 7.68 1.98 18.56
C GLY A 94 8.00 3.35 17.96
N ALA A 95 8.64 3.41 16.79
CA ALA A 95 8.96 4.68 16.14
C ALA A 95 7.70 5.44 15.73
N GLU A 96 7.71 6.75 15.91
CA GLU A 96 6.70 7.63 15.33
C GLU A 96 7.02 7.86 13.84
N LEU A 97 6.12 7.45 12.95
CA LEU A 97 6.28 7.60 11.50
C LEU A 97 5.52 8.83 10.98
N ARG A 98 6.20 9.69 10.20
CA ARG A 98 5.58 10.85 9.54
C ARG A 98 5.89 10.88 8.06
N SER A 99 4.92 11.20 7.21
CA SER A 99 5.17 11.44 5.80
C SER A 99 6.08 12.66 5.62
N ALA A 100 7.18 12.51 4.88
CA ALA A 100 7.99 13.63 4.37
C ALA A 100 7.66 13.94 2.90
N GLY A 101 6.60 13.32 2.36
CA GLY A 101 6.21 13.48 0.96
C GLY A 101 7.29 13.01 -0.01
N ARG A 102 7.53 13.80 -1.05
CA ARG A 102 8.60 13.58 -2.02
C ARG A 102 9.73 14.58 -1.76
N THR A 103 10.78 14.15 -1.09
CA THR A 103 11.90 15.03 -0.72
C THR A 103 12.75 15.36 -1.93
N ARG A 104 12.96 16.67 -2.15
CA ARG A 104 13.93 17.21 -3.09
C ARG A 104 15.27 17.38 -2.36
N PHE A 105 16.05 16.31 -2.31
CA PHE A 105 17.41 16.37 -1.77
C PHE A 105 18.26 17.32 -2.60
N LEU A 106 19.20 18.00 -1.95
CA LEU A 106 20.18 18.85 -2.62
C LEU A 106 21.46 18.05 -2.83
N GLU A 107 22.07 18.20 -4.00
CA GLU A 107 23.41 17.71 -4.28
C GLU A 107 24.42 18.51 -3.42
N VAL A 108 25.43 17.83 -2.87
CA VAL A 108 26.28 18.38 -1.80
C VAL A 108 27.20 19.49 -2.30
N ASP A 109 27.73 19.35 -3.51
CA ASP A 109 28.74 20.27 -4.05
C ASP A 109 28.11 21.49 -4.76
N THR A 110 26.99 21.28 -5.45
CA THR A 110 26.31 22.28 -6.29
C THR A 110 25.14 22.95 -5.58
N GLY A 111 24.54 22.31 -4.57
CA GLY A 111 23.31 22.75 -3.93
C GLY A 111 22.07 22.62 -4.80
N GLU A 112 22.18 22.06 -6.01
CA GLU A 112 21.07 21.90 -6.94
C GLU A 112 20.13 20.78 -6.47
N PRO A 113 18.81 20.90 -6.68
CA PRO A 113 17.85 19.90 -6.26
C PRO A 113 17.89 18.67 -7.17
N LEU A 114 17.69 17.49 -6.57
CA LEU A 114 17.51 16.22 -7.28
C LEU A 114 16.34 16.34 -8.29
N PRO A 115 16.57 16.11 -9.61
CA PRO A 115 15.54 16.28 -10.64
C PRO A 115 14.28 15.42 -10.46
N GLY A 116 14.39 14.32 -9.72
CA GLY A 116 13.27 13.44 -9.35
C GLY A 116 13.22 13.26 -7.84
N PRO A 117 12.34 13.97 -7.10
CA PRO A 117 12.29 13.84 -5.65
C PRO A 117 11.88 12.43 -5.24
N SER A 118 12.48 11.89 -4.19
CA SER A 118 12.24 10.52 -3.72
C SER A 118 11.09 10.48 -2.72
N PRO A 119 10.21 9.47 -2.75
CA PRO A 119 9.25 9.27 -1.66
C PRO A 119 9.99 8.94 -0.37
N THR A 120 9.69 9.67 0.68
CA THR A 120 10.41 9.60 1.96
C THR A 120 9.44 9.74 3.13
N PHE A 121 9.80 9.15 4.25
CA PHE A 121 9.13 9.35 5.53
C PHE A 121 10.19 9.56 6.62
N LEU A 122 9.78 10.19 7.71
CA LEU A 122 10.58 10.32 8.92
C LEU A 122 10.20 9.19 9.86
N ALA A 123 11.20 8.56 10.47
CA ALA A 123 11.02 7.64 11.59
C ALA A 123 11.70 8.25 12.82
N ILE A 124 10.93 8.54 13.86
CA ILE A 124 11.39 9.28 15.03
C ILE A 124 11.43 8.29 16.20
N LEU A 125 12.64 8.02 16.69
CA LEU A 125 12.90 7.23 17.89
C LEU A 125 13.15 8.20 19.05
N LYS A 126 12.31 8.13 20.08
CA LYS A 126 12.47 8.91 21.32
C LYS A 126 12.95 7.97 22.43
N PRO A 127 13.80 8.44 23.37
CA PRO A 127 14.20 7.68 24.54
C PRO A 127 13.00 7.26 25.41
#